data_AF-A0A415M7G4-F1
#
_entry.id   AF-A0A415M7G4-F1
#
_cell.length_a   1.000
_cell.length_b   1.000
_cell.length_c   1.000
_cell.angle_alpha   90.00
_cell.angle_beta   90.00
_cell.angle_gamma   90.00
#
_symmetry.space_group_name_H-M   'P 1'
#
loop_
_entity.id
_entity.type
_entity.pdbx_description
1 polymer ?
#
loop_
_entity_poly.entity_id
_entity_poly.type
_entity_poly.pdbx_seq_one_letter_code
_entity_poly.pdbx_strand_id
1 'polypeptide(L)'
;MDNYIFYNGSRIKNLQGQRFGKLTANKAVEIKNRYAIWECKCDCGNIRNVSAKLLNSGTVKMCSDCARKEKSIALMEKHANTKSLNKEDLTGRSFEDWKVIKKGVCQNGVQMWECKCLKCGSVREFPVYKLVNNTIAKCKCQSPAYRLLNSKMGLLTVVGVINGKCKCKCKCGKEIIVSVSDLCWRRSCGCMDDIEKTEHTKLALAVNKGQKIRKDNTSGVSGVHRVNGKWGARITFQKKTYWLGTYGKKKDAIEARKKAEEHLYTDFMDWYNTKYSKSAETINEKEAALKELLQMTHEGTITDYEKELASHREEKYSK
;
A
#
# COMPACT_ATOMS: atom_id res chain seq x y z
N MET A 1 -40.16 -45.28 -10.50
CA MET A 1 -41.11 -44.14 -10.60
C MET A 1 -40.44 -43.07 -11.44
N ASP A 2 -41.03 -42.71 -12.56
CA ASP A 2 -40.42 -41.76 -13.49
C ASP A 2 -40.26 -40.37 -12.85
N ASN A 3 -39.02 -39.90 -12.80
CA ASN A 3 -38.65 -38.57 -12.28
C ASN A 3 -39.16 -37.42 -13.15
N TYR A 4 -39.84 -37.72 -14.26
CA TYR A 4 -40.26 -36.77 -15.28
C TYR A 4 -41.67 -37.11 -15.80
N ILE A 5 -42.43 -36.07 -16.13
CA ILE A 5 -43.73 -36.16 -16.81
C ILE A 5 -43.67 -35.36 -18.12
N PHE A 6 -44.49 -35.73 -19.09
CA PHE A 6 -44.69 -34.95 -20.31
C PHE A 6 -45.81 -33.95 -20.09
N TYR A 7 -45.55 -32.68 -20.38
CA TYR A 7 -46.52 -31.61 -20.32
C TYR A 7 -46.36 -30.71 -21.55
N ASN A 8 -47.44 -30.56 -22.32
CA ASN A 8 -47.48 -29.76 -23.56
C ASN A 8 -46.30 -30.04 -24.51
N GLY A 9 -46.04 -31.33 -24.78
CA GLY A 9 -44.93 -31.78 -25.65
C GLY A 9 -43.53 -31.69 -25.03
N SER A 10 -43.37 -31.19 -23.80
CA SER A 10 -42.08 -31.03 -23.13
C SER A 10 -41.92 -31.98 -21.95
N ARG A 11 -40.71 -32.53 -21.77
CA ARG A 11 -40.35 -33.36 -20.60
C ARG A 11 -39.98 -32.46 -19.41
N ILE A 12 -40.76 -32.51 -18.34
CA ILE A 12 -40.56 -31.71 -17.12
C ILE A 12 -40.34 -32.61 -15.91
N LYS A 13 -39.57 -32.16 -14.91
CA LYS A 13 -39.36 -32.91 -13.66
C LYS A 13 -40.70 -33.06 -12.92
N ASN A 14 -41.04 -34.27 -12.50
CA ASN A 14 -42.27 -34.51 -11.76
C ASN A 14 -42.13 -34.01 -10.31
N LEU A 15 -42.88 -32.97 -9.96
CA LEU A 15 -42.96 -32.44 -8.59
C LEU A 15 -44.30 -32.74 -7.92
N GLN A 16 -45.20 -33.49 -8.57
CA GLN A 16 -46.53 -33.79 -8.04
C GLN A 16 -46.44 -34.50 -6.69
N GLY A 17 -47.21 -34.03 -5.71
CA GLY A 17 -47.23 -34.55 -4.34
C GLY A 17 -46.04 -34.12 -3.48
N GLN A 18 -45.00 -33.49 -4.06
CA GLN A 18 -43.84 -33.06 -3.27
C GLN A 18 -44.15 -31.79 -2.47
N ARG A 19 -43.54 -31.72 -1.28
CA ARG A 19 -43.74 -30.64 -0.32
C ARG A 19 -42.53 -29.71 -0.28
N PHE A 20 -42.79 -28.40 -0.36
CA PHE A 20 -41.82 -27.31 -0.34
C PHE A 20 -42.20 -26.31 0.77
N GLY A 21 -41.73 -26.59 1.98
CA GLY A 21 -42.16 -25.86 3.18
C GLY A 21 -43.64 -26.13 3.51
N LYS A 22 -44.48 -25.10 3.40
CA LYS A 22 -45.94 -25.14 3.58
C LYS A 22 -46.71 -25.35 2.28
N LEU A 23 -46.04 -25.50 1.14
CA LEU A 23 -46.65 -25.73 -0.17
C LEU A 23 -46.53 -27.19 -0.58
N THR A 24 -47.59 -27.76 -1.15
CA THR A 24 -47.59 -29.08 -1.79
C THR A 24 -47.92 -28.90 -3.26
N ALA A 25 -47.05 -29.36 -4.15
CA ALA A 25 -47.25 -29.23 -5.60
C ALA A 25 -48.31 -30.23 -6.08
N ASN A 26 -49.34 -29.73 -6.77
CA ASN A 26 -50.49 -30.50 -7.22
C ASN A 26 -50.37 -30.87 -8.70
N LYS A 27 -50.26 -29.88 -9.59
CA LYS A 27 -50.18 -30.10 -11.04
C LYS A 27 -49.35 -29.03 -11.76
N ALA A 28 -48.78 -29.37 -12.91
CA ALA A 28 -48.16 -28.41 -13.81
C ALA A 28 -49.24 -27.61 -14.56
N VAL A 29 -49.08 -26.29 -14.65
CA VAL A 29 -50.08 -25.37 -15.25
C VAL A 29 -49.55 -24.58 -16.44
N GLU A 30 -48.24 -24.37 -16.53
CA GLU A 30 -47.63 -23.62 -17.62
C GLU A 30 -46.12 -23.93 -17.68
N ILE A 31 -45.47 -23.63 -18.80
CA ILE A 31 -44.01 -23.54 -18.87
C ILE A 31 -43.65 -22.09 -19.17
N LYS A 32 -42.94 -21.45 -18.23
CA LYS A 32 -42.49 -20.06 -18.36
C LYS A 32 -41.00 -19.97 -18.15
N ASN A 33 -40.29 -19.26 -19.04
CA ASN A 33 -38.83 -19.09 -18.99
C ASN A 33 -38.06 -20.41 -18.84
N ARG A 34 -38.46 -21.46 -19.58
CA ARG A 34 -37.89 -22.83 -19.54
C ARG A 34 -38.14 -23.62 -18.24
N TYR A 35 -38.96 -23.11 -17.32
CA TYR A 35 -39.33 -23.83 -16.09
C TYR A 35 -40.83 -24.13 -16.06
N ALA A 36 -41.16 -25.35 -15.64
CA ALA A 36 -42.55 -25.71 -15.34
C ALA A 36 -43.05 -24.89 -14.14
N ILE A 37 -44.22 -24.28 -14.28
CA ILE A 37 -44.98 -23.65 -13.22
C ILE A 37 -45.94 -24.69 -12.66
N TRP A 38 -45.87 -24.85 -11.34
CA TRP A 38 -46.69 -25.79 -10.60
C TRP A 38 -47.73 -25.04 -9.78
N GLU A 39 -48.98 -25.48 -9.87
CA GLU A 39 -50.04 -25.10 -8.94
C GLU A 39 -49.76 -25.81 -7.62
N CYS A 40 -49.51 -25.03 -6.57
CA CYS A 40 -49.23 -25.55 -5.25
C CYS A 40 -50.34 -25.17 -4.27
N LYS A 41 -50.80 -26.14 -3.48
CA LYS A 41 -51.72 -25.91 -2.36
C LYS A 41 -50.91 -25.63 -1.09
N CYS A 42 -51.21 -24.54 -0.40
CA CYS A 42 -50.61 -24.22 0.88
C CYS A 42 -51.35 -24.92 2.04
N ASP A 43 -50.67 -25.14 3.15
CA ASP A 43 -51.28 -25.67 4.39
C ASP A 43 -52.51 -24.86 4.85
N CYS A 44 -52.56 -23.56 4.57
CA CYS A 44 -53.71 -22.71 4.89
C CYS A 44 -54.89 -22.86 3.92
N GLY A 45 -54.79 -23.75 2.92
CA GLY A 45 -55.80 -23.97 1.89
C GLY A 45 -55.64 -23.15 0.61
N ASN A 46 -54.91 -22.02 0.66
CA ASN A 46 -54.74 -21.15 -0.52
C ASN A 46 -53.84 -21.77 -1.58
N ILE A 47 -54.14 -21.49 -2.84
CA ILE A 47 -53.38 -21.95 -4.00
C ILE A 47 -52.38 -20.88 -4.43
N ARG A 48 -51.19 -21.31 -4.88
CA ARG A 48 -50.17 -20.44 -5.44
C ARG A 48 -49.46 -21.14 -6.60
N ASN A 49 -49.37 -20.47 -7.74
CA ASN A 49 -48.59 -20.95 -8.87
C ASN A 49 -47.12 -20.54 -8.71
N VAL A 50 -46.22 -21.52 -8.70
CA VAL A 50 -44.78 -21.30 -8.44
C VAL A 50 -43.94 -22.08 -9.43
N SER A 51 -42.89 -21.45 -9.97
CA SER A 51 -41.93 -22.15 -10.83
C SER A 51 -41.16 -23.23 -10.08
N ALA A 52 -40.87 -24.32 -10.78
CA ALA A 52 -40.01 -25.40 -10.28
C ALA A 52 -38.65 -24.88 -9.77
N LYS A 53 -38.11 -23.83 -10.41
CA LYS A 53 -36.87 -23.18 -9.95
C LYS A 53 -36.98 -22.63 -8.52
N LEU A 54 -38.05 -21.88 -8.24
CA LEU A 54 -38.26 -21.22 -6.95
C LEU A 54 -38.66 -22.19 -5.82
N LEU A 55 -39.34 -23.28 -6.18
CA LEU A 55 -39.64 -24.37 -5.26
C LEU A 55 -38.37 -25.09 -4.84
N ASN A 56 -37.55 -25.51 -5.81
CA ASN A 56 -36.30 -26.23 -5.55
C ASN A 56 -35.24 -25.37 -4.84
N SER A 57 -35.19 -24.05 -5.10
CA SER A 57 -34.27 -23.14 -4.38
C SER A 57 -34.73 -22.84 -2.95
N GLY A 58 -35.95 -23.22 -2.57
CA GLY A 58 -36.55 -22.86 -1.28
C GLY A 58 -36.86 -21.38 -1.13
N THR A 59 -36.86 -20.59 -2.20
CA THR A 59 -37.18 -19.15 -2.14
C THR A 59 -38.66 -18.93 -1.84
N VAL A 60 -39.52 -19.82 -2.33
CA VAL A 60 -40.97 -19.77 -2.08
C VAL A 60 -41.39 -21.01 -1.31
N LYS A 61 -41.85 -20.80 -0.06
CA LYS A 61 -42.19 -21.88 0.89
C LYS A 61 -43.65 -21.86 1.34
N MET A 62 -44.46 -20.90 0.91
CA MET A 62 -45.86 -20.72 1.35
C MET A 62 -46.66 -19.85 0.38
N CYS A 63 -47.98 -19.76 0.56
CA CYS A 63 -48.81 -18.84 -0.21
C CYS A 63 -48.43 -17.37 0.04
N SER A 64 -48.86 -16.47 -0.84
CA SER A 64 -48.59 -15.03 -0.73
C SER A 64 -49.10 -14.43 0.58
N ASP A 65 -50.27 -14.88 1.06
CA ASP A 65 -50.89 -14.30 2.26
C ASP A 65 -50.20 -14.76 3.54
N CYS A 66 -49.85 -16.05 3.65
CA CYS A 66 -49.01 -16.54 4.75
C CYS A 66 -47.66 -15.83 4.79
N ALA A 67 -47.03 -15.62 3.62
CA ALA A 67 -45.76 -14.88 3.55
C ALA A 67 -45.93 -13.42 3.98
N ARG A 68 -47.06 -12.78 3.66
CA ARG A 68 -47.36 -11.41 4.10
C ARG A 68 -47.60 -11.34 5.60
N LYS A 69 -48.35 -12.29 6.16
CA LYS A 69 -48.61 -12.40 7.61
C LYS A 69 -47.33 -12.61 8.40
N GLU A 70 -46.46 -13.55 8.00
CA GLU A 70 -45.17 -13.76 8.67
C GLU A 70 -44.29 -12.51 8.62
N LYS A 71 -44.25 -11.82 7.48
CA LYS A 71 -43.55 -10.52 7.38
C LYS A 71 -44.15 -9.47 8.32
N SER A 72 -45.47 -9.38 8.42
CA SER A 72 -46.15 -8.43 9.31
C SER A 72 -45.86 -8.72 10.78
N ILE A 73 -45.90 -9.98 11.20
CA ILE A 73 -45.58 -10.40 12.57
C ILE A 73 -44.13 -10.05 12.89
N ALA A 74 -43.18 -10.42 12.02
CA ALA A 74 -41.77 -10.10 12.20
C ALA A 74 -41.50 -8.57 12.24
N LEU A 75 -42.28 -7.77 11.49
CA LEU A 75 -42.21 -6.31 11.57
C LEU A 75 -42.76 -5.77 12.90
N MET A 76 -43.90 -6.28 13.36
CA MET A 76 -44.50 -5.90 14.64
C MET A 76 -43.57 -6.23 15.82
N GLU A 77 -42.94 -7.41 15.83
CA GLU A 77 -41.95 -7.81 16.83
C GLU A 77 -40.74 -6.86 16.85
N LYS A 78 -40.21 -6.49 15.67
CA LYS A 78 -39.14 -5.50 15.56
C LYS A 78 -39.53 -4.13 16.10
N HIS A 79 -40.75 -3.67 15.82
CA HIS A 79 -41.25 -2.39 16.31
C HIS A 79 -41.46 -2.41 17.83
N ALA A 80 -42.04 -3.48 18.38
CA ALA A 80 -42.22 -3.67 19.81
C ALA A 80 -40.88 -3.68 20.55
N ASN A 81 -39.90 -4.42 20.01
CA ASN A 81 -38.54 -4.44 20.54
C ASN A 81 -37.89 -3.05 20.47
N THR A 82 -37.96 -2.37 19.33
CA THR A 82 -37.41 -1.01 19.17
C THR A 82 -38.03 -0.02 20.17
N LYS A 83 -39.34 -0.10 20.42
CA LYS A 83 -40.02 0.74 21.41
C LYS A 83 -39.55 0.46 22.84
N SER A 84 -39.23 -0.79 23.15
CA SER A 84 -38.60 -1.17 24.43
C SER A 84 -37.19 -0.60 24.53
N LEU A 85 -36.34 -0.83 23.52
CA LEU A 85 -34.95 -0.36 23.48
C LEU A 85 -34.83 1.16 23.57
N ASN A 86 -35.74 1.92 22.93
CA ASN A 86 -35.75 3.38 22.99
C ASN A 86 -35.88 3.95 24.42
N LYS A 87 -36.40 3.16 25.37
CA LYS A 87 -36.53 3.57 26.78
C LYS A 87 -35.26 3.33 27.60
N GLU A 88 -34.34 2.50 27.12
CA GLU A 88 -33.09 2.23 27.83
C GLU A 88 -32.20 3.47 27.87
N ASP A 89 -31.50 3.65 29.00
CA ASP A 89 -30.41 4.61 29.10
C ASP A 89 -29.08 3.89 28.85
N LEU A 90 -28.41 4.26 27.75
CA LEU A 90 -27.12 3.70 27.36
C LEU A 90 -25.96 4.62 27.74
N THR A 91 -26.21 5.74 28.43
CA THR A 91 -25.18 6.71 28.80
C THR A 91 -24.02 6.05 29.55
N GLY A 92 -22.79 6.31 29.12
CA GLY A 92 -21.58 5.76 29.75
C GLY A 92 -21.25 4.31 29.38
N ARG A 93 -22.19 3.54 28.79
CA ARG A 93 -21.88 2.19 28.28
C ARG A 93 -20.86 2.25 27.15
N SER A 94 -20.05 1.20 27.05
CA SER A 94 -19.06 1.04 26.00
C SER A 94 -19.43 -0.16 25.12
N PHE A 95 -19.33 0.04 23.81
CA PHE A 95 -19.60 -0.95 22.77
C PHE A 95 -18.34 -1.06 21.91
N GLU A 96 -17.55 -2.10 22.15
CA GLU A 96 -16.21 -2.25 21.57
C GLU A 96 -15.34 -1.01 21.81
N ASP A 97 -14.96 -0.30 20.73
CA ASP A 97 -14.12 0.90 20.76
C ASP A 97 -14.92 2.22 20.85
N TRP A 98 -16.21 2.15 21.15
CA TRP A 98 -17.13 3.30 21.25
C TRP A 98 -17.68 3.46 22.65
N LYS A 99 -17.61 4.66 23.22
CA LYS A 99 -18.25 5.01 24.49
C LYS A 99 -19.43 5.93 24.26
N VAL A 100 -20.59 5.58 24.79
CA VAL A 100 -21.81 6.41 24.68
C VAL A 100 -21.67 7.64 25.57
N ILE A 101 -21.87 8.81 24.97
CA ILE A 101 -21.75 10.12 25.65
C ILE A 101 -23.11 10.56 26.15
N LYS A 102 -24.09 10.63 25.25
CA LYS A 102 -25.42 11.18 25.54
C LYS A 102 -26.46 10.72 24.51
N LYS A 103 -27.71 10.94 24.89
CA LYS A 103 -28.89 10.70 24.07
C LYS A 103 -29.00 11.78 22.99
N GLY A 104 -29.12 11.36 21.73
CA GLY A 104 -29.33 12.23 20.56
C GLY A 104 -30.79 12.45 20.23
N VAL A 105 -31.07 12.99 19.04
CA VAL A 105 -32.44 13.22 18.56
C VAL A 105 -33.08 11.92 18.06
N CYS A 106 -34.37 11.71 18.35
CA CYS A 106 -35.11 10.61 17.75
C CYS A 106 -35.30 10.82 16.25
N GLN A 107 -34.87 9.85 15.43
CA GLN A 107 -35.03 9.88 13.97
C GLN A 107 -35.96 8.74 13.55
N ASN A 108 -37.07 9.06 12.86
CA ASN A 108 -38.08 8.09 12.40
C ASN A 108 -38.57 7.14 13.51
N GLY A 109 -38.76 7.66 14.73
CA GLY A 109 -39.19 6.88 15.89
C GLY A 109 -38.11 5.98 16.51
N VAL A 110 -36.85 6.12 16.10
CA VAL A 110 -35.69 5.40 16.67
C VAL A 110 -34.82 6.36 17.46
N GLN A 111 -34.45 5.97 18.68
CA GLN A 111 -33.55 6.75 19.50
C GLN A 111 -32.12 6.68 18.97
N MET A 112 -31.52 7.84 18.69
CA MET A 112 -30.10 7.98 18.32
C MET A 112 -29.25 8.26 19.55
N TRP A 113 -28.00 7.81 19.52
CA TRP A 113 -27.03 7.96 20.60
C TRP A 113 -25.71 8.48 20.06
N GLU A 114 -25.15 9.49 20.71
CA GLU A 114 -23.83 10.00 20.39
C GLU A 114 -22.76 9.16 21.09
N CYS A 115 -21.82 8.65 20.31
CA CYS A 115 -20.73 7.80 20.80
C CYS A 115 -19.37 8.41 20.42
N LYS A 116 -18.44 8.40 21.38
CA LYS A 116 -17.03 8.80 21.20
C LYS A 116 -16.17 7.58 20.94
N CYS A 117 -15.33 7.64 19.92
CA CYS A 117 -14.31 6.62 19.71
C CYS A 117 -13.22 6.72 20.77
N LEU A 118 -12.91 5.62 21.45
CA LEU A 118 -11.89 5.55 22.50
C LEU A 118 -10.45 5.75 21.96
N LYS A 119 -10.23 5.47 20.67
CA LYS A 119 -8.89 5.54 20.05
C LYS A 119 -8.53 6.91 19.48
N CYS A 120 -9.49 7.59 18.83
CA CYS A 120 -9.23 8.85 18.13
C CYS A 120 -10.11 10.01 18.59
N GLY A 121 -11.03 9.78 19.54
CA GLY A 121 -11.92 10.82 20.06
C GLY A 121 -13.04 11.26 19.11
N SER A 122 -13.11 10.75 17.87
CA SER A 122 -14.17 11.12 16.93
C SER A 122 -15.55 10.78 17.48
N VAL A 123 -16.53 11.67 17.27
CA VAL A 123 -17.92 11.46 17.67
C VAL A 123 -18.76 11.00 16.49
N ARG A 124 -19.67 10.04 16.70
CA ARG A 124 -20.64 9.58 15.72
C ARG A 124 -21.96 9.20 16.37
N GLU A 125 -23.04 9.30 15.61
CA GLU A 125 -24.37 8.91 16.04
C GLU A 125 -24.71 7.48 15.57
N PHE A 126 -25.29 6.69 16.47
CA PHE A 126 -25.77 5.35 16.17
C PHE A 126 -27.20 5.15 16.69
N PRO A 127 -28.06 4.41 15.97
CA PRO A 127 -29.38 4.06 16.49
C PRO A 127 -29.27 3.01 17.60
N VAL A 128 -30.19 3.06 18.56
CA VAL A 128 -30.20 2.20 19.76
C VAL A 128 -30.09 0.70 19.44
N TYR A 129 -30.81 0.21 18.43
CA TYR A 129 -30.82 -1.21 18.08
C TYR A 129 -29.46 -1.70 17.54
N LYS A 130 -28.65 -0.84 16.91
CA LYS A 130 -27.31 -1.24 16.46
C LYS A 130 -26.32 -1.34 17.62
N LEU A 131 -26.47 -0.46 18.61
CA LEU A 131 -25.66 -0.51 19.83
C LEU A 131 -25.96 -1.78 20.62
N VAL A 132 -27.24 -2.03 20.92
CA VAL A 132 -27.67 -3.20 21.72
C VAL A 132 -27.34 -4.52 21.02
N ASN A 133 -27.55 -4.61 19.70
CA ASN A 133 -27.21 -5.82 18.94
C ASN A 133 -25.72 -5.92 18.55
N ASN A 134 -24.88 -4.98 18.99
CA ASN A 134 -23.45 -4.88 18.65
C ASN A 134 -23.15 -5.00 17.13
N THR A 135 -23.93 -4.29 16.31
CA THR A 135 -23.76 -4.25 14.83
C THR A 135 -23.26 -2.87 14.35
N ILE A 136 -22.70 -2.08 15.26
CA ILE A 136 -22.14 -0.76 14.94
C ILE A 136 -20.88 -0.87 14.07
N ALA A 137 -20.69 0.12 13.20
CA ALA A 137 -19.50 0.16 12.36
C ALA A 137 -18.26 0.54 13.19
N LYS A 138 -17.15 -0.14 12.92
CA LYS A 138 -15.84 0.20 13.49
C LYS A 138 -15.44 1.65 13.20
N CYS A 139 -14.59 2.21 14.05
CA CYS A 139 -14.14 3.57 13.83
C CYS A 139 -13.29 3.68 12.56
N LYS A 140 -13.41 4.77 11.78
CA LYS A 140 -12.64 5.01 10.56
C LYS A 140 -11.14 5.06 10.87
N CYS A 141 -10.76 5.45 12.08
CA CYS A 141 -9.37 5.43 12.53
C CYS A 141 -8.75 4.02 12.57
N GLN A 142 -9.57 2.98 12.55
CA GLN A 142 -9.11 1.60 12.51
C GLN A 142 -8.91 1.09 11.09
N SER A 143 -9.33 1.85 10.08
CA SER A 143 -9.08 1.48 8.69
C SER A 143 -7.58 1.46 8.41
N PRO A 144 -7.09 0.52 7.58
CA PRO A 144 -5.68 0.46 7.22
C PRO A 144 -5.14 1.78 6.67
N ALA A 145 -5.95 2.51 5.89
CA ALA A 145 -5.56 3.81 5.35
C ALA A 145 -5.32 4.87 6.44
N TYR A 146 -6.14 4.89 7.49
CA TYR A 146 -6.00 5.87 8.58
C TYR A 146 -4.80 5.57 9.48
N ARG A 147 -4.40 4.31 9.63
CA ARG A 147 -3.18 3.92 10.35
C ARG A 147 -1.90 4.42 9.67
N LEU A 148 -1.96 4.63 8.36
CA LEU A 148 -0.83 5.11 7.55
C LEU A 148 -0.75 6.64 7.50
N LEU A 149 -1.64 7.37 8.17
CA LEU A 149 -1.54 8.84 8.24
C LEU A 149 -0.15 9.26 8.72
N ASN A 150 0.42 10.25 8.06
CA ASN A 150 1.79 10.77 8.27
C ASN A 150 2.92 9.78 7.98
N SER A 151 2.62 8.56 7.51
CA SER A 151 3.66 7.61 7.11
C SER A 151 4.29 8.01 5.78
N LYS A 152 5.61 7.84 5.70
CA LYS A 152 6.40 8.11 4.49
C LYS A 152 6.75 6.81 3.77
N MET A 153 6.41 6.72 2.49
CA MET A 153 6.70 5.57 1.63
C MET A 153 7.42 6.05 0.37
N GLY A 154 8.75 5.93 0.39
CA GLY A 154 9.61 6.53 -0.64
C GLY A 154 9.49 8.05 -0.64
N LEU A 155 9.04 8.60 -1.76
CA LEU A 155 8.82 10.02 -2.00
C LEU A 155 7.40 10.48 -1.65
N LEU A 156 6.51 9.56 -1.25
CA LEU A 156 5.13 9.86 -0.89
C LEU A 156 4.99 9.95 0.63
N THR A 157 4.28 10.98 1.09
CA THR A 157 3.83 11.10 2.48
C THR A 157 2.31 11.07 2.51
N VAL A 158 1.72 10.19 3.31
CA VAL A 158 0.26 10.14 3.48
C VAL A 158 -0.18 11.34 4.32
N VAL A 159 -0.93 12.26 3.70
CA VAL A 159 -1.40 13.51 4.33
C VAL A 159 -2.88 13.46 4.71
N GLY A 160 -3.63 12.47 4.23
CA GLY A 160 -5.05 12.33 4.53
C GLY A 160 -5.66 11.03 4.02
N VAL A 161 -6.96 10.84 4.26
CA VAL A 161 -7.73 9.70 3.77
C VAL A 161 -9.03 10.20 3.13
N ILE A 162 -9.28 9.82 1.88
CA ILE A 162 -10.49 10.16 1.12
C ILE A 162 -11.14 8.86 0.64
N ASN A 163 -12.42 8.64 1.00
CA ASN A 163 -13.18 7.44 0.60
C ASN A 163 -12.46 6.11 0.89
N GLY A 164 -11.71 6.04 1.99
CA GLY A 164 -10.93 4.84 2.38
C GLY A 164 -9.61 4.66 1.61
N LYS A 165 -9.24 5.59 0.73
CA LYS A 165 -7.94 5.64 0.04
C LYS A 165 -7.03 6.69 0.67
N CYS A 166 -5.72 6.47 0.59
CA CYS A 166 -4.71 7.41 1.10
C CYS A 166 -4.54 8.57 0.13
N LYS A 167 -4.69 9.80 0.65
CA LYS A 167 -4.25 11.02 -0.03
C LYS A 167 -2.77 11.20 0.29
N CYS A 168 -1.92 11.15 -0.72
CA CYS A 168 -0.47 11.23 -0.57
C CYS A 168 0.08 12.46 -1.26
N LYS A 169 1.00 13.17 -0.59
CA LYS A 169 1.78 14.27 -1.16
C LYS A 169 3.17 13.76 -1.52
N CYS A 170 3.58 13.94 -2.78
CA CYS A 170 4.89 13.55 -3.26
C CYS A 170 5.95 14.64 -2.99
N LYS A 171 7.24 14.28 -2.91
CA LYS A 171 8.37 15.24 -2.78
C LYS A 171 8.34 16.32 -3.86
N CYS A 172 7.91 15.99 -5.09
CA CYS A 172 7.77 16.96 -6.18
C CYS A 172 6.57 17.92 -6.03
N GLY A 173 5.77 17.79 -4.97
CA GLY A 173 4.59 18.63 -4.71
C GLY A 173 3.27 18.05 -5.22
N LYS A 174 3.29 17.08 -6.14
CA LYS A 174 2.06 16.47 -6.69
C LYS A 174 1.31 15.66 -5.64
N GLU A 175 0.00 15.85 -5.55
CA GLU A 175 -0.89 15.04 -4.73
C GLU A 175 -1.52 13.91 -5.55
N ILE A 176 -1.61 12.72 -4.95
CA ILE A 176 -2.24 11.54 -5.56
C ILE A 176 -3.14 10.85 -4.54
N ILE A 177 -4.17 10.17 -5.03
CA ILE A 177 -5.04 9.32 -4.21
C ILE A 177 -4.77 7.88 -4.60
N VAL A 178 -4.31 7.07 -3.65
CA VAL A 178 -3.87 5.69 -3.89
C VAL A 178 -4.44 4.76 -2.83
N SER A 179 -4.65 3.50 -3.19
CA SER A 179 -5.08 2.49 -2.22
C SER A 179 -3.93 2.12 -1.27
N VAL A 180 -4.26 1.46 -0.16
CA VAL A 180 -3.24 0.92 0.77
C VAL A 180 -2.38 -0.13 0.08
N SER A 181 -2.97 -0.95 -0.80
CA SER A 181 -2.24 -1.94 -1.59
C SER A 181 -1.24 -1.28 -2.54
N ASP A 182 -1.65 -0.21 -3.23
CA ASP A 182 -0.74 0.53 -4.12
C ASP A 182 0.49 1.04 -3.39
N LEU A 183 0.35 1.46 -2.13
CA LEU A 183 1.43 2.00 -1.32
C LEU A 183 2.48 0.95 -0.92
N CYS A 184 2.18 -0.35 -1.02
CA CYS A 184 3.19 -1.40 -0.78
C CYS A 184 4.35 -1.34 -1.78
N TRP A 185 4.09 -0.98 -3.05
CA TRP A 185 5.10 -0.93 -4.10
C TRP A 185 5.29 0.46 -4.71
N ARG A 186 4.29 1.34 -4.64
CA ARG A 186 4.37 2.68 -5.22
C ARG A 186 5.15 3.61 -4.31
N ARG A 187 6.35 4.01 -4.78
CA ARG A 187 7.28 4.89 -4.04
C ARG A 187 7.23 6.36 -4.46
N SER A 188 6.48 6.73 -5.51
CA SER A 188 6.39 8.11 -6.01
C SER A 188 5.07 8.38 -6.74
N CYS A 189 4.83 9.65 -7.11
CA CYS A 189 3.69 9.99 -7.98
C CYS A 189 3.89 9.61 -9.46
N GLY A 190 5.05 9.06 -9.83
CA GLY A 190 5.49 8.82 -11.21
C GLY A 190 6.67 9.70 -11.64
N CYS A 191 7.09 10.65 -10.80
CA CYS A 191 8.20 11.57 -11.07
C CYS A 191 9.57 11.02 -10.64
N MET A 192 9.70 9.70 -10.37
CA MET A 192 10.94 9.14 -9.82
C MET A 192 12.09 9.28 -10.81
N ASP A 193 11.85 8.93 -12.08
CA ASP A 193 12.82 9.07 -13.17
C ASP A 193 13.25 10.53 -13.37
N ASP A 194 12.34 11.48 -13.26
CA ASP A 194 12.65 12.90 -13.46
C ASP A 194 13.45 13.45 -12.28
N ILE A 195 13.13 13.04 -11.04
CA ILE A 195 13.93 13.38 -9.85
C ILE A 195 15.33 12.75 -9.93
N GLU A 196 15.44 11.48 -10.35
CA GLU A 196 16.74 10.82 -10.58
C GLU A 196 17.54 11.54 -11.68
N LYS A 197 16.89 11.96 -12.77
CA LYS A 197 17.53 12.73 -13.85
C LYS A 197 17.96 14.13 -13.40
N THR A 198 17.18 14.81 -12.55
CA THR A 198 17.48 16.17 -12.08
C THR A 198 18.46 16.23 -10.90
N GLU A 199 18.41 15.26 -9.97
CA GLU A 199 19.32 15.21 -8.81
C GLU A 199 20.62 14.43 -9.13
N HIS A 200 20.64 13.57 -10.16
CA HIS A 200 21.82 12.82 -10.56
C HIS A 200 22.02 12.78 -12.08
N THR A 201 22.81 13.72 -12.61
CA THR A 201 23.57 13.41 -13.84
C THR A 201 25.08 13.44 -13.68
N LYS A 202 25.63 13.80 -12.50
CA LYS A 202 27.06 13.60 -12.18
C LYS A 202 27.47 13.68 -10.70
N LEU A 203 26.55 13.98 -9.78
CA LEU A 203 26.93 14.20 -8.38
C LEU A 203 27.22 12.92 -7.60
N ALA A 204 26.44 11.86 -7.83
CA ALA A 204 26.81 10.52 -7.36
C ALA A 204 28.17 10.05 -7.91
N LEU A 205 28.60 10.53 -9.08
CA LEU A 205 29.91 10.19 -9.70
C LEU A 205 31.08 10.94 -9.05
N ALA A 206 30.88 12.20 -8.66
CA ALA A 206 31.87 13.02 -7.97
C ALA A 206 32.08 12.56 -6.52
N VAL A 207 31.01 12.13 -5.84
CA VAL A 207 31.06 11.66 -4.44
C VAL A 207 31.60 10.22 -4.32
N ASN A 208 31.27 9.30 -5.24
CA ASN A 208 31.65 7.88 -5.12
C ASN A 208 32.94 7.49 -5.87
N LYS A 209 33.85 8.44 -6.16
CA LYS A 209 35.14 8.20 -6.85
C LYS A 209 35.04 7.30 -8.11
N GLY A 210 34.09 7.61 -9.00
CA GLY A 210 34.24 7.36 -10.44
C GLY A 210 33.61 6.09 -11.05
N GLN A 211 33.46 6.13 -12.37
CA GLN A 211 33.07 4.98 -13.20
C GLN A 211 34.26 4.03 -13.41
N LYS A 212 33.98 2.73 -13.55
CA LYS A 212 34.96 1.75 -14.04
C LYS A 212 35.52 2.22 -15.39
N ILE A 213 36.81 2.55 -15.41
CA ILE A 213 37.50 3.01 -16.61
C ILE A 213 37.40 1.89 -17.66
N ARG A 214 36.97 2.23 -18.88
CA ARG A 214 36.90 1.25 -19.98
C ARG A 214 38.32 0.77 -20.31
N LYS A 215 38.45 -0.51 -20.67
CA LYS A 215 39.75 -1.17 -20.92
C LYS A 215 40.58 -0.50 -22.02
N ASP A 216 39.91 0.20 -22.95
CA ASP A 216 40.49 0.92 -24.09
C ASP A 216 40.95 2.36 -23.75
N ASN A 217 40.82 2.79 -22.49
CA ASN A 217 41.30 4.10 -22.07
C ASN A 217 42.81 4.11 -21.80
N THR A 218 43.57 4.59 -22.78
CA THR A 218 45.04 4.73 -22.71
C THR A 218 45.51 5.91 -21.84
N SER A 219 44.62 6.83 -21.46
CA SER A 219 44.98 7.99 -20.62
C SER A 219 44.85 7.70 -19.12
N GLY A 220 44.04 6.72 -18.72
CA GLY A 220 43.73 6.43 -17.33
C GLY A 220 42.78 7.46 -16.69
N VAL A 221 42.31 8.45 -17.45
CA VAL A 221 41.41 9.51 -16.96
C VAL A 221 40.24 9.66 -17.93
N SER A 222 39.01 9.76 -17.41
CA SER A 222 37.82 9.90 -18.25
C SER A 222 37.81 11.24 -19.00
N GLY A 223 37.58 11.20 -20.31
CA GLY A 223 37.51 12.40 -21.15
C GLY A 223 38.87 12.97 -21.59
N VAL A 224 39.99 12.32 -21.27
CA VAL A 224 41.32 12.65 -21.78
C VAL A 224 41.75 11.60 -22.80
N HIS A 225 42.08 12.02 -24.02
CA HIS A 225 42.44 11.10 -25.10
C HIS A 225 43.38 11.78 -26.11
N ARG A 226 44.03 10.99 -26.98
CA ARG A 226 44.85 11.54 -28.06
C ARG A 226 43.99 12.07 -29.19
N VAL A 227 44.28 13.29 -29.64
CA VAL A 227 43.66 13.97 -30.78
C VAL A 227 44.75 14.67 -31.59
N ASN A 228 44.88 14.35 -32.88
CA ASN A 228 45.84 14.95 -33.81
C ASN A 228 47.29 15.04 -33.25
N GLY A 229 47.78 13.94 -32.66
CA GLY A 229 49.13 13.87 -32.08
C GLY A 229 49.32 14.59 -30.73
N LYS A 230 48.30 15.30 -30.24
CA LYS A 230 48.27 16.01 -28.94
C LYS A 230 47.26 15.36 -27.98
N TRP A 231 47.28 15.75 -26.71
CA TRP A 231 46.33 15.29 -25.69
C TRP A 231 45.14 16.23 -25.58
N GLY A 232 43.94 15.75 -25.92
CA GLY A 232 42.70 16.51 -25.81
C GLY A 232 41.94 16.20 -24.52
N ALA A 233 41.37 17.24 -23.90
CA ALA A 233 40.53 17.13 -22.71
C ALA A 233 39.10 17.62 -22.99
N ARG A 234 38.10 16.84 -22.56
CA ARG A 234 36.68 17.22 -22.64
C ARG A 234 35.93 16.86 -21.38
N ILE A 235 34.93 17.65 -21.03
CA ILE A 235 33.94 17.32 -19.99
C ILE A 235 32.53 17.35 -20.54
N THR A 236 31.72 16.35 -20.19
CA THR A 236 30.28 16.39 -20.47
C THR A 236 29.54 16.82 -19.20
N PHE A 237 28.63 17.78 -19.30
CA PHE A 237 27.76 18.22 -18.21
C PHE A 237 26.35 18.47 -18.76
N GLN A 238 25.30 17.99 -18.07
CA GLN A 238 23.90 18.11 -18.51
C GLN A 238 23.66 17.77 -20.00
N LYS A 239 24.20 16.63 -20.46
CA LYS A 239 24.14 16.15 -21.86
C LYS A 239 24.81 17.06 -22.91
N LYS A 240 25.52 18.12 -22.50
CA LYS A 240 26.35 18.96 -23.38
C LYS A 240 27.82 18.65 -23.14
N THR A 241 28.61 18.57 -24.22
CA THR A 241 30.06 18.32 -24.14
C THR A 241 30.83 19.60 -24.38
N TYR A 242 31.68 19.94 -23.43
CA TYR A 242 32.56 21.10 -23.44
C TYR A 242 33.98 20.64 -23.72
N TRP A 243 34.59 21.26 -24.73
CA TRP A 243 35.99 21.05 -25.06
C TRP A 243 36.87 21.95 -24.20
N LEU A 244 37.84 21.37 -23.49
CA LEU A 244 38.71 22.11 -22.56
C LEU A 244 40.01 22.55 -23.22
N GLY A 245 40.43 21.85 -24.28
CA GLY A 245 41.63 22.20 -25.05
C GLY A 245 42.45 20.99 -25.50
N THR A 246 43.49 21.28 -26.28
CA THR A 246 44.53 20.33 -26.69
C THR A 246 45.86 20.73 -26.09
N TYR A 247 46.61 19.76 -25.57
CA TYR A 247 47.85 19.97 -24.83
C TYR A 247 48.97 19.09 -25.38
N GLY A 248 50.22 19.56 -25.28
CA GLY A 248 51.38 18.76 -25.69
C GLY A 248 51.65 17.59 -24.75
N LYS A 249 51.48 17.78 -23.44
CA LYS A 249 51.72 16.77 -22.42
C LYS A 249 50.42 16.18 -21.89
N LYS A 250 50.47 14.89 -21.55
CA LYS A 250 49.34 14.15 -20.95
C LYS A 250 48.88 14.75 -19.62
N LYS A 251 49.84 15.21 -18.80
CA LYS A 251 49.57 15.78 -17.46
C LYS A 251 48.71 17.03 -17.54
N ASP A 252 49.02 17.92 -18.46
CA ASP A 252 48.32 19.21 -18.63
C ASP A 252 46.85 19.00 -19.04
N ALA A 253 46.58 18.02 -19.91
CA ALA A 253 45.21 17.65 -20.28
C ALA A 253 44.41 17.05 -19.10
N ILE A 254 45.08 16.30 -18.22
CA ILE A 254 44.47 15.77 -16.98
C ILE A 254 44.19 16.91 -16.01
N GLU A 255 45.11 17.84 -15.85
CA GLU A 255 44.94 19.00 -14.97
C GLU A 255 43.80 19.90 -15.43
N ALA A 256 43.73 20.21 -16.73
CA ALA A 256 42.61 20.96 -17.30
C ALA A 256 41.27 20.27 -17.07
N ARG A 257 41.24 18.94 -17.18
CA ARG A 257 40.05 18.13 -16.89
C ARG A 257 39.64 18.22 -15.42
N LYS A 258 40.60 18.19 -14.48
CA LYS A 258 40.37 18.31 -13.03
C LYS A 258 39.89 19.71 -12.65
N LYS A 259 40.52 20.77 -13.17
CA LYS A 259 40.08 22.16 -12.96
C LYS A 259 38.65 22.39 -13.42
N ALA A 260 38.27 21.80 -14.56
CA ALA A 260 36.89 21.86 -15.03
C ALA A 260 35.91 21.12 -14.11
N GLU A 261 36.33 20.04 -13.43
CA GLU A 261 35.50 19.35 -12.43
C GLU A 261 35.34 20.17 -11.17
N GLU A 262 36.44 20.76 -10.69
CA GLU A 262 36.43 21.67 -9.55
C GLU A 262 35.43 22.81 -9.81
N HIS A 263 35.62 23.60 -10.87
CA HIS A 263 34.71 24.70 -11.20
C HIS A 263 33.24 24.29 -11.40
N LEU A 264 32.96 23.06 -11.84
CA LEU A 264 31.58 22.60 -12.05
C LEU A 264 30.91 22.05 -10.79
N TYR A 265 31.69 21.64 -9.78
CA TYR A 265 31.15 20.91 -8.62
C TYR A 265 31.51 21.53 -7.25
N THR A 266 32.38 22.56 -7.15
CA THR A 266 32.82 23.16 -5.88
C THR A 266 31.65 23.60 -5.00
N ASP A 267 30.78 24.51 -5.49
CA ASP A 267 29.64 25.04 -4.71
C ASP A 267 28.70 23.94 -4.20
N PHE A 268 28.55 22.87 -4.99
CA PHE A 268 27.75 21.72 -4.57
C PHE A 268 28.44 20.90 -3.49
N MET A 269 29.74 20.64 -3.62
CA MET A 269 30.50 19.83 -2.67
C MET A 269 30.55 20.51 -1.30
N ASP A 270 30.74 21.82 -1.27
CA ASP A 270 30.73 22.61 -0.04
C ASP A 270 29.36 22.49 0.66
N TRP A 271 28.26 22.75 -0.06
CA TRP A 271 26.91 22.59 0.47
C TRP A 271 26.62 21.15 0.93
N TYR A 272 27.00 20.14 0.15
CA TYR A 272 26.75 18.73 0.45
C TYR A 272 27.48 18.31 1.72
N ASN A 273 28.77 18.68 1.82
CA ASN A 273 29.57 18.42 3.00
C ASN A 273 28.95 19.14 4.21
N THR A 274 28.65 20.44 4.14
CA THR A 274 28.02 21.15 5.27
C THR A 274 26.69 20.53 5.70
N LYS A 275 25.89 20.01 4.77
CA LYS A 275 24.53 19.52 5.06
C LYS A 275 24.45 18.06 5.48
N TYR A 276 25.38 17.20 5.05
CA TYR A 276 25.28 15.74 5.20
C TYR A 276 26.48 15.07 5.89
N SER A 277 27.56 15.79 6.22
CA SER A 277 28.78 15.20 6.80
C SER A 277 28.72 14.91 8.31
N LYS A 278 27.70 14.18 8.78
CA LYS A 278 27.78 13.51 10.11
C LYS A 278 28.63 12.23 10.11
N SER A 279 29.32 11.92 9.02
CA SER A 279 30.23 10.76 8.88
C SER A 279 31.68 11.13 8.59
N ALA A 280 32.01 12.42 8.47
CA ALA A 280 33.39 12.90 8.26
C ALA A 280 34.18 12.99 9.58
N GLU A 281 33.51 13.29 10.69
CA GLU A 281 34.10 13.27 12.04
C GLU A 281 34.66 11.87 12.35
N THR A 282 33.91 10.80 12.05
CA THR A 282 34.32 9.42 12.35
C THR A 282 35.48 8.90 11.50
N ILE A 283 35.74 9.50 10.32
CA ILE A 283 36.87 9.12 9.46
C ILE A 283 38.12 9.90 9.87
N ASN A 284 37.99 11.21 10.13
CA ASN A 284 39.10 12.02 10.63
C ASN A 284 39.53 11.60 12.05
N GLU A 285 38.60 11.21 12.92
CA GLU A 285 38.91 10.66 14.25
C GLU A 285 39.60 9.29 14.15
N LYS A 286 39.20 8.43 13.20
CA LYS A 286 39.87 7.14 12.96
C LYS A 286 41.24 7.29 12.31
N GLU A 287 41.42 8.25 11.40
CA GLU A 287 42.73 8.57 10.81
C GLU A 287 43.65 9.28 11.81
N ALA A 288 43.12 10.11 12.70
CA ALA A 288 43.86 10.71 13.81
C ALA A 288 44.26 9.64 14.85
N ALA A 289 43.33 8.77 15.25
CA ALA A 289 43.61 7.66 16.17
C ALA A 289 44.60 6.64 15.58
N LEU A 290 44.56 6.39 14.27
CA LEU A 290 45.52 5.53 13.59
C LEU A 290 46.92 6.17 13.51
N LYS A 291 47.00 7.50 13.33
CA LYS A 291 48.27 8.23 13.39
C LYS A 291 48.85 8.25 14.80
N GLU A 292 48.04 8.45 15.84
CA GLU A 292 48.49 8.35 17.23
C GLU A 292 48.98 6.93 17.58
N LEU A 293 48.27 5.89 17.14
CA LEU A 293 48.70 4.49 17.29
C LEU A 293 50.05 4.21 16.62
N LEU A 294 50.27 4.76 15.43
CA LEU A 294 51.55 4.65 14.70
C LEU A 294 52.67 5.49 15.36
N GLN A 295 52.32 6.56 16.07
CA GLN A 295 53.27 7.38 16.81
C GLN A 295 53.68 6.71 18.14
N MET A 296 52.77 5.95 18.77
CA MET A 296 53.05 5.15 19.97
C MET A 296 53.94 3.93 19.69
N THR A 297 54.00 3.44 18.45
CA THR A 297 54.89 2.34 18.04
C THR A 297 56.33 2.76 17.74
N HIS A 298 56.69 4.04 17.95
CA HIS A 298 58.04 4.55 17.68
C HIS A 298 59.02 4.52 18.87
N GLU A 299 58.68 3.85 19.97
CA GLU A 299 59.64 3.47 21.02
C GLU A 299 59.75 1.94 21.11
N GLY A 300 60.40 1.32 20.11
CA GLY A 300 60.69 -0.13 20.15
C GLY A 300 60.83 -0.77 18.76
N THR A 301 62.01 -0.62 18.16
CA THR A 301 62.63 -1.51 17.13
C THR A 301 61.70 -2.13 16.07
N ILE A 302 61.59 -1.42 14.94
CA ILE A 302 60.96 -1.82 13.66
C ILE A 302 61.61 -3.06 13.00
N THR A 303 62.73 -3.58 13.52
CA THR A 303 63.52 -4.64 12.87
C THR A 303 63.01 -6.07 13.02
N ASP A 304 62.07 -6.34 13.93
CA ASP A 304 61.55 -7.71 14.14
C ASP A 304 60.25 -7.99 13.37
N TYR A 305 59.41 -6.97 13.15
CA TYR A 305 58.14 -7.11 12.43
C TYR A 305 58.35 -7.38 10.92
N GLU A 306 59.42 -6.84 10.32
CA GLU A 306 59.74 -7.10 8.91
C GLU A 306 60.33 -8.51 8.68
N LYS A 307 60.97 -9.12 9.69
CA LYS A 307 61.48 -10.50 9.62
C LYS A 307 60.37 -11.55 9.77
N GLU A 308 59.35 -11.30 10.59
CA GLU A 308 58.17 -12.17 10.71
C GLU A 308 57.27 -12.11 9.45
N LEU A 309 57.14 -10.94 8.81
CA LEU A 309 56.38 -10.81 7.55
C LEU A 309 57.10 -11.44 6.34
N ALA A 310 58.42 -11.60 6.41
CA ALA A 310 59.20 -12.30 5.39
C ALA A 310 59.08 -13.83 5.50
N SER A 311 59.10 -14.40 6.71
CA SER A 311 58.94 -15.86 6.90
C SER A 311 57.54 -16.35 6.52
N HIS A 312 56.50 -15.57 6.78
CA HIS A 312 55.12 -15.91 6.41
C HIS A 312 54.81 -15.80 4.90
N ARG A 313 55.68 -15.18 4.10
CA ARG A 313 55.51 -15.10 2.63
C ARG A 313 56.09 -16.28 1.88
N GLU A 314 57.08 -16.99 2.43
CA GLU A 314 57.67 -18.17 1.77
C GLU A 314 56.86 -19.45 1.94
N GLU A 315 56.09 -19.61 3.03
CA GLU A 315 55.23 -20.80 3.21
C GLU A 315 53.98 -20.82 2.33
N LYS A 316 53.59 -19.68 1.72
CA LYS A 316 52.34 -19.58 0.95
C LYS A 316 52.49 -19.91 -0.55
N TYR A 317 53.70 -20.26 -1.02
CA TYR A 317 53.97 -20.56 -2.43
C TYR A 317 54.74 -21.89 -2.68
N SER A 318 54.82 -22.81 -1.70
CA SER A 318 55.47 -24.12 -1.90
C SER A 318 54.66 -25.36 -1.49
N LYS A 319 53.32 -25.30 -1.53
CA LYS A 319 52.47 -26.51 -1.58
C LYS A 319 51.29 -26.32 -2.53
#